data_AF-A0A1E8Q5W7-F1
#
_entry.id   AF-A0A1E8Q5W7-F1
#
_cell.length_a   1.000
_cell.length_b   1.000
_cell.length_c   1.000
_cell.angle_alpha   90.00
_cell.angle_beta   90.00
_cell.angle_gamma   90.00
#
_symmetry.space_group_name_H-M   'P 1'
#
loop_
_entity.id
_entity.type
_entity.pdbx_description
1 polymer ?
#
loop_
_entity_poly.entity_id
_entity_poly.type
_entity_poly.pdbx_seq_one_letter_code
_entity_poly.pdbx_strand_id
1 'polypeptide(L)' 'MKYTLEVDLPETEDAHVELGRMLRQWGDEITELGELVPGDKQDVYDAEYNRVGSWSVQAVTE' A
#
# COMPACT_ATOMS: atom_id res chain seq x y z
N MET A 1 3.60 -16.13 -4.65
CA MET A 1 2.60 -15.10 -4.30
C MET A 1 3.22 -13.75 -4.59
N LYS A 2 2.49 -12.82 -5.20
CA LYS A 2 3.01 -11.52 -5.65
C LYS A 2 2.23 -10.43 -4.94
N TYR A 3 2.94 -9.60 -4.17
CA TYR A 3 2.41 -8.36 -3.63
C TYR A 3 2.64 -7.24 -4.65
N THR A 4 1.65 -6.37 -4.83
CA THR A 4 1.76 -5.16 -5.64
C THR A 4 1.10 -4.02 -4.89
N LEU A 5 1.84 -2.93 -4.72
CA LEU A 5 1.37 -1.66 -4.18
C LEU A 5 1.47 -0.64 -5.30
N GLU A 6 0.34 -0.03 -5.63
CA GLU A 6 0.25 1.01 -6.64
C GLU A 6 -0.42 2.22 -5.99
N VAL A 7 0.28 3.36 -6.05
CA VAL A 7 -0.14 4.61 -5.42
C VAL A 7 0.16 5.79 -6.31
N ASP A 8 -0.77 6.74 -6.34
CA ASP A 8 -0.59 8.06 -6.91
C ASP A 8 0.20 8.91 -5.93
N LEU A 9 1.29 9.51 -6.42
CA LEU A 9 2.09 10.45 -5.64
C LEU A 9 1.71 11.88 -6.00
N PRO A 10 1.74 12.80 -5.01
CA PRO A 10 1.55 14.21 -5.30
C PRO A 10 2.69 14.75 -6.17
N GLU A 11 2.38 15.68 -7.08
CA GLU A 11 3.39 16.39 -7.88
C GLU A 11 4.01 17.55 -7.08
N THR A 12 4.58 17.25 -5.91
CA THR A 12 5.22 18.22 -5.01
C THR A 12 6.65 17.79 -4.69
N GLU A 13 7.48 18.72 -4.21
CA GLU A 13 8.84 18.40 -3.78
C GLU A 13 8.85 17.40 -2.58
N ASP A 14 7.77 17.39 -1.80
CA ASP A 14 7.61 16.55 -0.61
C ASP A 14 7.04 15.14 -0.88
N ALA A 15 6.83 14.76 -2.14
CA ALA A 15 6.26 13.45 -2.51
C ALA A 15 7.00 12.25 -1.87
N HIS A 16 8.31 12.38 -1.71
CA HIS A 16 9.16 11.38 -1.06
C HIS A 16 8.89 11.23 0.45
N VAL A 17 8.56 12.33 1.14
CA VAL A 17 8.21 12.34 2.56
C VAL A 17 6.86 11.65 2.76
N GLU A 18 5.89 11.97 1.91
CA GLU A 18 4.57 11.35 1.93
C GLU A 18 4.65 9.84 1.66
N LEU A 19 5.37 9.43 0.60
CA LEU A 19 5.60 8.02 0.30
C LEU A 19 6.25 7.29 1.49
N GLY A 20 7.23 7.91 2.16
CA GLY A 20 7.86 7.34 3.35
C GLY A 20 6.88 7.14 4.51
N ARG A 21 6.02 8.12 4.79
CA ARG A 21 4.97 8.04 5.83
C ARG A 21 4.02 6.88 5.55
N MET A 22 3.51 6.84 4.33
CA MET A 22 2.63 5.84 3.77
C MET A 22 3.19 4.42 3.91
N LEU A 23 4.42 4.19 3.43
CA LEU A 23 5.09 2.88 3.51
C LEU A 23 5.30 2.41 4.96
N ARG A 24 5.62 3.33 5.87
CA ARG A 24 5.77 2.99 7.30
C ARG A 24 4.43 2.55 7.89
N GLN A 25 3.37 3.31 7.66
CA GLN A 25 2.04 2.99 8.16
C GLN A 25 1.55 1.64 7.63
N TRP A 26 1.66 1.39 6.32
CA TRP A 26 1.24 0.10 5.76
C TRP A 26 2.13 -1.05 6.19
N GLY A 27 3.44 -0.80 6.38
CA GLY A 27 4.34 -1.78 6.97
C GLY A 27 3.86 -2.25 8.34
N ASP A 28 3.46 -1.32 9.19
CA ASP A 28 2.88 -1.62 10.50
C ASP A 28 1.54 -2.37 10.36
N GLU A 29 0.60 -1.88 9.54
CA GLU A 29 -0.71 -2.53 9.31
C GLU A 29 -0.59 -3.97 8.76
N ILE A 30 0.34 -4.23 7.83
CA ILE A 30 0.55 -5.57 7.28
C ILE A 30 1.04 -6.55 8.35
N THR A 31 1.87 -6.09 9.31
CA THR A 31 2.31 -6.96 10.41
C THR A 31 1.18 -7.33 11.38
N GLU A 32 0.11 -6.54 11.41
CA GLU A 32 -1.07 -6.76 12.26
C GLU A 32 -2.13 -7.68 11.62
N LEU A 33 -2.08 -7.92 10.30
CA LEU A 33 -3.06 -8.74 9.57
C LEU A 33 -3.13 -10.22 10.04
N GLY A 34 -2.02 -10.76 10.56
CA GLY A 34 -1.91 -12.16 10.99
C GLY A 34 -1.55 -13.14 9.86
N GLU A 35 -2.37 -13.23 8.80
CA GLU A 35 -2.09 -14.06 7.61
C GLU A 35 -2.27 -13.23 6.33
N LEU A 36 -1.41 -13.44 5.33
CA LEU A 36 -1.48 -12.81 4.02
C LEU A 36 -1.68 -13.88 2.94
N VAL A 37 -2.83 -13.87 2.27
CA VAL A 37 -3.23 -14.89 1.29
C VAL A 37 -3.52 -14.31 -0.10
N PRO A 38 -3.44 -15.12 -1.18
CA PRO A 38 -3.85 -14.67 -2.50
C PRO A 38 -5.31 -14.22 -2.52
N GLY A 39 -5.57 -13.03 -3.07
CA GLY A 39 -6.88 -12.39 -3.09
C GLY A 39 -6.99 -11.21 -2.11
N ASP A 40 -6.10 -11.13 -1.12
CA ASP A 40 -6.05 -10.00 -0.21
C ASP A 40 -5.74 -8.70 -0.95
N LYS A 41 -6.43 -7.64 -0.52
CA LYS A 41 -6.28 -6.29 -1.07
C LYS A 41 -6.84 -5.27 -0.10
N GLN A 42 -6.33 -4.05 -0.19
CA GLN A 42 -6.87 -2.92 0.54
C GLN A 42 -6.65 -1.63 -0.24
N ASP A 43 -7.58 -0.70 -0.09
CA ASP A 43 -7.38 0.67 -0.56
C ASP A 43 -6.35 1.39 0.31
N VAL A 44 -5.67 2.32 -0.33
CA VAL A 44 -4.61 3.12 0.26
C VAL A 44 -5.05 4.57 0.32
N TYR A 45 -4.77 5.24 1.44
CA TYR A 45 -5.19 6.61 1.72
C TYR A 45 -4.02 7.52 2.13
N ASP A 46 -4.11 8.80 1.78
CA ASP A 46 -3.21 9.86 2.25
C ASP A 46 -3.59 10.35 3.68
N ALA A 47 -2.94 11.42 4.16
CA ALA A 47 -3.16 11.91 5.53
C ALA A 47 -4.51 12.61 5.68
N GLU A 48 -5.03 13.10 4.56
CA GLU A 48 -6.31 13.77 4.39
C GLU A 48 -7.45 12.78 4.11
N TYR A 49 -7.16 11.47 4.16
CA TYR A 49 -8.10 10.37 3.88
C TYR A 49 -8.63 10.33 2.45
N ASN A 50 -7.91 10.90 1.47
CA ASN A 50 -8.21 10.68 0.07
C ASN A 50 -7.66 9.31 -0.35
N ARG A 51 -8.43 8.57 -1.15
CA ARG A 51 -7.95 7.32 -1.75
C ARG A 51 -6.90 7.64 -2.81
N VAL A 52 -5.70 7.13 -2.63
CA VAL A 52 -4.56 7.35 -3.55
C VAL A 52 -4.04 6.07 -4.18
N GLY A 53 -4.65 4.91 -3.92
CA GLY A 53 -4.20 3.67 -4.54
C GLY A 53 -4.76 2.43 -3.89
N SER A 54 -4.04 1.33 -4.07
CA SER A 54 -4.34 0.06 -3.41
C SER A 54 -3.12 -0.85 -3.38
N TRP A 55 -3.12 -1.79 -2.44
CA TRP A 55 -2.28 -2.98 -2.53
C TRP A 55 -3.11 -4.22 -2.81
N SER A 56 -2.48 -5.22 -3.43
CA SER A 56 -3.10 -6.53 -3.66
C SER A 56 -2.07 -7.66 -3.67
N VAL A 57 -2.57 -8.86 -3.39
CA VAL A 57 -1.79 -10.09 -3.34
C VAL A 57 -2.37 -11.09 -4.35
N GLN A 58 -1.53 -11.55 -5.28
CA GLN A 58 -1.92 -12.48 -6.32
C GLN A 58 -1.19 -13.82 -6.16
N ALA A 59 -1.84 -14.90 -6.56
CA ALA A 59 -1.15 -16.17 -6.78
C ALA A 59 -0.16 -15.97 -7.94
N VAL A 60 1.06 -16.48 -7.78
CA VAL A 60 2.01 -16.52 -8.89
C VAL A 60 1.79 -17.86 -9.57
N THR A 61 1.38 -17.83 -10.83
CA THR A 61 1.39 -19.01 -11.71
C THR A 61 2.70 -18.96 -12.48
N GLU A 62 3.46 -20.06 -12.45
CA GLU A 62 4.68 -20.25 -13.26
C GLU A 62 4.36 -20.36 -14.75
#